data_AF-A0A7S2N413-F1
#
_entry.id   AF-A0A7S2N413-F1
#
_cell.length_a   1.000
_cell.length_b   1.000
_cell.length_c   1.000
_cell.angle_alpha   90.00
_cell.angle_beta   90.00
_cell.angle_gamma   90.00
#
_symmetry.space_group_name_H-M   'P 1'
#
loop_
_entity.id
_entity.type
_entity.pdbx_description
1 polymer ?
#
loop_
_entity_poly.entity_id
_entity_poly.type
_entity_poly.pdbx_seq_one_letter_code
_entity_poly.pdbx_strand_id
1 'polypeptide(L)'
;MKFSNISIIVACSLPFSSSASSLRQQRSLDVSEAGCPGGSEDFTFTTNECSAPAFETELAGKIDASTCSLAASTILSQMFGATSAADLTTKVIAACKAGYDNAPHFTFQNITQKGEQFNNEYFAGGTYWNYEVQTNDGDNVLKYDAQRVNLVRKHEAEETIIPLPTELQSFDPDGNCELNAAFCCWVKDRQAGDNNGNCATPYDSNCINKDPADNANLCYVDHTKGAVSSHVAGGFTIFADLQNNKANIEGSIHCHGFAWADESDATLNENNIIDESNIYKGNNLYFVSMFDHLYTRGYVKNVPGSPMCSCAENMAVVTRADCTEIDSTEKFTVNYDFASSEASISVETVDLDFNACTGANTNNDLESYYERLVNEGKASSAKFEELKKILVGDEAGRCLEAVEGFLSEKGIVENTTS
;
A
#
# COMPACT_ATOMS: atom_id res chain seq x y z
N MET A 1 -46.28 -33.03 -27.03
CA MET A 1 -47.71 -33.39 -26.95
C MET A 1 -48.19 -32.98 -25.56
N LYS A 2 -49.20 -32.15 -25.26
CA LYS A 2 -50.28 -31.38 -25.90
C LYS A 2 -50.46 -30.16 -24.97
N PHE A 3 -50.35 -28.91 -25.42
CA PHE A 3 -51.39 -28.01 -25.96
C PHE A 3 -52.63 -27.69 -25.08
N SER A 4 -52.94 -26.39 -25.07
CA SER A 4 -54.22 -25.68 -24.79
C SER A 4 -54.50 -25.27 -23.33
N ASN A 5 -54.92 -24.04 -23.00
CA ASN A 5 -55.81 -23.13 -23.74
C ASN A 5 -55.51 -21.63 -23.56
N ILE A 6 -55.72 -20.92 -24.67
CA ILE A 6 -55.89 -19.47 -24.84
C ILE A 6 -57.36 -19.12 -24.58
N SER A 7 -57.63 -17.97 -23.94
CA SER A 7 -58.90 -17.25 -24.09
C SER A 7 -58.65 -15.75 -24.25
N ILE A 8 -59.15 -15.25 -25.37
CA ILE A 8 -59.18 -13.86 -25.84
C ILE A 8 -60.49 -13.23 -25.34
N ILE A 9 -60.45 -12.02 -24.76
CA ILE A 9 -61.61 -11.12 -24.71
C ILE A 9 -61.17 -9.68 -25.01
N VAL A 10 -61.45 -9.29 -26.26
CA VAL A 10 -62.09 -8.07 -26.79
C VAL A 10 -61.92 -6.73 -26.05
N ALA A 11 -61.46 -5.76 -26.85
CA ALA A 11 -61.33 -4.33 -26.59
C ALA A 11 -62.66 -3.59 -26.35
N CYS A 12 -62.59 -2.54 -25.54
CA CYS A 12 -63.55 -1.43 -25.54
C CYS A 12 -62.77 -0.11 -25.56
N SER A 13 -62.98 0.67 -26.61
CA SER A 13 -62.41 2.00 -26.86
C SER A 13 -63.35 3.11 -26.40
N LEU A 14 -62.82 4.21 -25.86
CA LEU A 14 -63.14 5.64 -26.08
C LEU A 14 -62.74 6.55 -24.87
N PRO A 15 -62.57 7.88 -25.06
CA PRO A 15 -61.33 8.57 -24.74
C PRO A 15 -61.50 9.65 -23.66
N PHE A 16 -60.41 10.07 -23.02
CA PHE A 16 -60.34 11.41 -22.42
C PHE A 16 -58.88 11.91 -22.43
N SER A 17 -58.72 13.11 -22.97
CA SER A 17 -57.53 13.94 -22.89
C SER A 17 -57.30 14.40 -21.46
N SER A 18 -56.05 14.39 -21.00
CA SER A 18 -55.45 15.61 -20.45
C SER A 18 -53.94 15.44 -20.34
N SER A 19 -53.27 16.48 -20.82
CA SER A 19 -51.84 16.71 -20.76
C SER A 19 -51.36 16.68 -19.30
N ALA A 20 -50.39 15.83 -19.01
CA ALA A 20 -49.52 15.99 -17.85
C ALA A 20 -48.08 15.95 -18.36
N SER A 21 -47.62 17.12 -18.77
CA SER A 21 -46.21 17.42 -19.01
C SER A 21 -45.45 17.11 -17.71
N SER A 22 -44.81 15.96 -17.66
CA SER A 22 -43.80 15.66 -16.65
C SER A 22 -42.65 16.64 -16.88
N LEU A 23 -42.59 17.67 -16.05
CA LEU A 23 -41.45 18.55 -15.88
C LEU A 23 -40.26 17.68 -15.49
N ARG A 24 -39.53 17.21 -16.50
CA ARG A 24 -38.10 16.92 -16.37
C ARG A 24 -37.48 18.26 -16.03
N GLN A 25 -37.29 18.52 -14.75
CA GLN A 25 -36.52 19.66 -14.27
C GLN A 25 -35.07 19.40 -14.70
N GLN A 26 -34.76 19.78 -15.95
CA GLN A 26 -33.39 19.99 -16.39
C GLN A 26 -32.84 21.08 -15.48
N ARG A 27 -32.02 20.65 -14.52
CA ARG A 27 -31.17 21.55 -13.75
C ARG A 27 -30.13 22.05 -14.76
N SER A 28 -30.39 23.18 -15.42
CA SER A 28 -29.38 23.84 -16.24
C SER A 28 -28.30 24.36 -15.30
N LEU A 29 -27.20 23.62 -15.21
CA LEU A 29 -25.94 24.11 -14.68
C LEU A 29 -25.41 25.12 -15.70
N ASP A 30 -25.62 26.41 -15.44
CA ASP A 30 -25.10 27.47 -16.30
C ASP A 30 -23.60 27.67 -16.04
N VAL A 31 -22.76 26.79 -16.59
CA VAL A 31 -21.39 27.18 -16.98
C VAL A 31 -21.42 28.15 -18.18
N SER A 32 -22.62 28.37 -18.75
CA SER A 32 -22.96 28.91 -20.06
C SER A 32 -22.60 30.38 -20.33
N GLU A 33 -21.78 31.02 -19.49
CA GLU A 33 -21.32 32.37 -19.78
C GLU A 33 -20.26 32.32 -20.89
N ALA A 34 -20.61 32.89 -22.05
CA ALA A 34 -19.77 32.88 -23.23
C ALA A 34 -18.41 33.53 -22.92
N GLY A 35 -17.33 32.76 -23.11
CA GLY A 35 -15.96 33.21 -22.83
C GLY A 35 -15.36 32.73 -21.50
N CYS A 36 -16.12 32.01 -20.66
CA CYS A 36 -15.57 31.28 -19.53
C CYS A 36 -15.11 29.87 -19.95
N PRO A 37 -14.02 29.32 -19.35
CA PRO A 37 -13.64 27.93 -19.54
C PRO A 37 -14.81 26.96 -19.31
N GLY A 38 -15.08 26.07 -20.27
CA GLY A 38 -16.19 25.13 -20.19
C GLY A 38 -17.58 25.74 -20.48
N GLY A 39 -17.68 27.03 -20.84
CA GLY A 39 -18.98 27.69 -21.00
C GLY A 39 -19.66 27.50 -22.35
N SER A 40 -18.92 27.15 -23.39
CA SER A 40 -19.48 26.86 -24.72
C SER A 40 -18.74 25.77 -25.49
N GLU A 41 -17.73 25.17 -24.86
CA GLU A 41 -16.81 24.21 -25.47
C GLU A 41 -16.18 23.35 -24.38
N ASP A 42 -15.63 22.20 -24.80
CA ASP A 42 -14.86 21.33 -23.93
C ASP A 42 -13.63 22.07 -23.40
N PHE A 43 -13.22 21.73 -22.19
CA PHE A 43 -12.12 22.40 -21.54
C PHE A 43 -11.20 21.40 -20.84
N THR A 44 -9.89 21.59 -21.02
CA THR A 44 -8.87 20.74 -20.43
C THR A 44 -7.77 21.59 -19.82
N PHE A 45 -7.32 21.21 -18.62
CA PHE A 45 -6.12 21.75 -18.00
C PHE A 45 -5.38 20.68 -17.21
N THR A 46 -4.14 20.98 -16.84
CA THR A 46 -3.27 20.05 -16.12
C THR A 46 -2.74 20.69 -14.85
N THR A 47 -2.51 19.87 -13.82
CA THR A 47 -1.90 20.26 -12.55
C THR A 47 -1.06 19.10 -12.00
N ASN A 48 -0.27 19.38 -10.98
CA ASN A 48 0.55 18.38 -10.28
C ASN A 48 -0.04 17.97 -8.92
N GLU A 49 -1.22 18.49 -8.56
CA GLU A 49 -1.87 18.17 -7.29
C GLU A 49 -3.38 17.98 -7.52
N CYS A 50 -3.93 16.89 -6.98
CA CYS A 50 -5.35 16.56 -7.08
C CYS A 50 -6.17 17.18 -5.94
N SER A 51 -6.27 18.51 -5.93
CA SER A 51 -7.03 19.25 -4.92
C SER A 51 -7.85 20.38 -5.53
N ALA A 52 -8.98 20.71 -4.89
CA ALA A 52 -9.79 21.84 -5.33
C ALA A 52 -9.00 23.15 -5.39
N PRO A 53 -8.16 23.51 -4.38
CA PRO A 53 -7.32 24.70 -4.45
C PRO A 53 -6.33 24.72 -5.63
N ALA A 54 -5.68 23.60 -5.92
CA ALA A 54 -4.77 23.50 -7.07
C ALA A 54 -5.53 23.70 -8.39
N PHE A 55 -6.72 23.10 -8.51
CA PHE A 55 -7.55 23.24 -9.70
C PHE A 55 -8.06 24.66 -9.90
N GLU A 56 -8.49 25.32 -8.82
CA GLU A 56 -8.89 26.74 -8.86
C GLU A 56 -7.75 27.64 -9.32
N THR A 57 -6.52 27.36 -8.85
CA THR A 57 -5.33 28.14 -9.22
C THR A 57 -5.01 28.00 -10.71
N GLU A 58 -4.99 26.77 -11.24
CA GLU A 58 -4.76 26.54 -12.67
C GLU A 58 -5.88 27.13 -13.52
N LEU A 59 -7.14 26.95 -13.11
CA LEU A 59 -8.30 27.49 -13.81
C LEU A 59 -8.28 29.02 -13.84
N ALA A 60 -7.90 29.69 -12.75
CA ALA A 60 -7.78 31.14 -12.69
C ALA A 60 -6.80 31.69 -13.74
N GLY A 61 -5.70 30.96 -14.00
CA GLY A 61 -4.74 31.30 -15.06
C GLY A 61 -5.28 31.15 -16.49
N LYS A 62 -6.42 30.49 -16.68
CA LYS A 62 -7.06 30.25 -17.98
C LYS A 62 -8.27 31.13 -18.26
N ILE A 63 -8.73 31.91 -17.29
CA ILE A 63 -9.87 32.82 -17.45
C ILE A 63 -9.45 34.06 -18.24
N ASP A 64 -10.12 34.32 -19.36
CA ASP A 64 -10.03 35.60 -20.05
C ASP A 64 -10.97 36.60 -19.38
N ALA A 65 -10.41 37.48 -18.54
CA ALA A 65 -11.16 38.50 -17.81
C ALA A 65 -11.86 39.54 -18.72
N SER A 66 -11.55 39.58 -20.02
CA SER A 66 -12.24 40.44 -20.98
C SER A 66 -13.59 39.87 -21.44
N THR A 67 -13.78 38.56 -21.32
CA THR A 67 -14.98 37.84 -21.78
C THR A 67 -15.69 37.04 -20.70
N CYS A 68 -15.01 36.67 -19.61
CA CYS A 68 -15.59 35.90 -18.50
C CYS A 68 -15.65 36.75 -17.23
N SER A 69 -16.83 36.85 -16.62
CA SER A 69 -17.03 37.59 -15.36
C SER A 69 -17.03 36.71 -14.10
N LEU A 70 -17.02 35.38 -14.28
CA LEU A 70 -17.04 34.40 -13.19
C LEU A 70 -15.65 34.22 -12.55
N ALA A 71 -15.65 33.98 -11.24
CA ALA A 71 -14.45 33.55 -10.52
C ALA A 71 -14.16 32.06 -10.79
N ALA A 72 -12.88 31.66 -10.73
CA ALA A 72 -12.45 30.27 -10.93
C ALA A 72 -13.19 29.28 -10.02
N SER A 73 -13.37 29.60 -8.73
CA SER A 73 -14.12 28.77 -7.78
C SER A 73 -15.58 28.55 -8.18
N THR A 74 -16.20 29.54 -8.83
CA THR A 74 -17.58 29.41 -9.33
C THR A 74 -17.63 28.49 -10.54
N ILE A 75 -16.72 28.67 -11.49
CA ILE A 75 -16.61 27.81 -12.68
C ILE A 75 -16.32 26.37 -12.25
N LEU A 76 -15.35 26.16 -11.35
CA LEU A 76 -15.01 24.82 -10.85
C LEU A 76 -16.18 24.17 -10.12
N SER A 77 -16.89 24.92 -9.27
CA SER A 77 -18.12 24.44 -8.62
C SER A 77 -19.16 24.00 -9.65
N GLN A 78 -19.33 24.74 -10.74
CA GLN A 78 -20.28 24.37 -11.78
C GLN A 78 -19.82 23.16 -12.61
N MET A 79 -18.53 23.07 -12.94
CA MET A 79 -17.94 21.93 -13.66
C MET A 79 -18.16 20.60 -12.93
N PHE A 80 -17.99 20.60 -11.62
CA PHE A 80 -18.24 19.42 -10.77
C PHE A 80 -19.71 19.35 -10.28
N GLY A 81 -20.55 20.33 -10.62
CA GLY A 81 -21.93 20.44 -10.15
C GLY A 81 -22.07 20.54 -8.63
N ALA A 82 -21.06 21.09 -7.95
CA ALA A 82 -21.01 21.29 -6.51
C ALA A 82 -21.92 22.44 -6.05
N THR A 83 -22.44 22.32 -4.84
CA THR A 83 -23.40 23.25 -4.21
C THR A 83 -22.81 24.06 -3.06
N SER A 84 -21.62 23.70 -2.60
CA SER A 84 -20.84 24.39 -1.56
C SER A 84 -19.36 24.05 -1.72
N ALA A 85 -18.47 24.77 -1.03
CA ALA A 85 -17.04 24.47 -1.04
C ALA A 85 -16.73 23.06 -0.52
N ALA A 86 -17.41 22.60 0.54
CA ALA A 86 -17.22 21.26 1.09
C ALA A 86 -17.69 20.16 0.12
N ASP A 87 -18.81 20.40 -0.58
CA ASP A 87 -19.32 19.52 -1.64
C ASP A 87 -18.34 19.48 -2.82
N LEU A 88 -17.76 20.62 -3.20
CA LEU A 88 -16.74 20.69 -4.25
C LEU A 88 -15.51 19.85 -3.90
N THR A 89 -14.96 20.03 -2.70
CA THR A 89 -13.82 19.23 -2.22
C THR A 89 -14.14 17.74 -2.32
N THR A 90 -15.28 17.30 -1.77
CA THR A 90 -15.73 15.90 -1.82
C THR A 90 -15.79 15.36 -3.25
N LYS A 91 -16.33 16.14 -4.19
CA LYS A 91 -16.47 15.73 -5.59
C LYS A 91 -15.16 15.70 -6.35
N VAL A 92 -14.27 16.66 -6.11
CA VAL A 92 -12.92 16.66 -6.68
C VAL A 92 -12.19 15.40 -6.24
N ILE A 93 -12.24 15.07 -4.96
CA ILE A 93 -11.56 13.88 -4.41
C ILE A 93 -12.16 12.59 -4.96
N ALA A 94 -13.48 12.50 -5.07
CA ALA A 94 -14.12 11.35 -5.71
C ALA A 94 -13.68 11.19 -7.18
N ALA A 95 -13.53 12.30 -7.91
CA ALA A 95 -13.04 12.27 -9.28
C ALA A 95 -11.54 11.92 -9.35
N CYS A 96 -10.74 12.36 -8.38
CA CYS A 96 -9.32 12.01 -8.26
C CYS A 96 -9.16 10.50 -8.00
N LYS A 97 -9.95 9.92 -7.07
CA LYS A 97 -10.00 8.47 -6.81
C LYS A 97 -10.37 7.69 -8.07
N ALA A 98 -11.41 8.13 -8.77
CA ALA A 98 -11.78 7.55 -10.05
C ALA A 98 -10.65 7.68 -11.11
N GLY A 99 -9.86 8.76 -11.06
CA GLY A 99 -8.67 8.93 -11.89
C GLY A 99 -7.61 7.87 -11.63
N TYR A 100 -7.31 7.58 -10.36
CA TYR A 100 -6.38 6.50 -9.97
C TYR A 100 -6.92 5.11 -10.31
N ASP A 101 -8.22 4.87 -10.10
CA ASP A 101 -8.87 3.59 -10.43
C ASP A 101 -8.80 3.28 -11.94
N ASN A 102 -8.81 4.32 -12.78
CA ASN A 102 -8.71 4.19 -14.24
C ASN A 102 -7.26 4.33 -14.76
N ALA A 103 -6.31 4.69 -13.92
CA ALA A 103 -4.91 4.79 -14.30
C ALA A 103 -4.35 3.39 -14.62
N PRO A 104 -3.29 3.29 -15.45
CA PRO A 104 -2.63 2.02 -15.70
C PRO A 104 -2.15 1.39 -14.39
N HIS A 105 -2.45 0.11 -14.17
CA HIS A 105 -1.95 -0.67 -13.04
C HIS A 105 -1.07 -1.80 -13.53
N PHE A 106 0.07 -2.02 -12.86
CA PHE A 106 0.90 -3.19 -13.07
C PHE A 106 0.56 -4.25 -12.03
N THR A 107 -0.10 -5.32 -12.47
CA THR A 107 -0.52 -6.41 -11.57
C THR A 107 0.68 -7.10 -10.91
N PHE A 108 0.61 -7.30 -9.59
CA PHE A 108 1.69 -7.92 -8.82
C PHE A 108 2.14 -9.29 -9.37
N GLN A 109 1.20 -10.10 -9.87
CA GLN A 109 1.50 -11.40 -10.49
C GLN A 109 2.47 -11.32 -11.69
N ASN A 110 2.48 -10.18 -12.39
CA ASN A 110 3.36 -9.95 -13.53
C ASN A 110 4.80 -9.60 -13.11
N ILE A 111 5.08 -9.37 -11.83
CA ILE A 111 6.43 -9.10 -11.34
C ILE A 111 7.31 -10.34 -11.55
N THR A 112 6.87 -11.50 -11.06
CA THR A 112 7.63 -12.75 -11.21
C THR A 112 7.34 -13.48 -12.52
N GLN A 113 6.10 -13.39 -13.04
CA GLN A 113 5.57 -14.25 -14.11
C GLN A 113 5.73 -15.76 -13.82
N LYS A 114 5.73 -16.15 -12.54
CA LYS A 114 5.86 -17.55 -12.10
C LYS A 114 4.57 -18.14 -11.54
N GLY A 115 3.50 -17.36 -11.55
CA GLY A 115 2.19 -17.74 -11.05
C GLY A 115 2.00 -17.46 -9.57
N GLU A 116 0.73 -17.49 -9.15
CA GLU A 116 0.30 -17.13 -7.79
C GLU A 116 0.92 -18.01 -6.70
N GLN A 117 1.09 -19.31 -6.95
CA GLN A 117 1.75 -20.22 -6.01
C GLN A 117 3.18 -19.78 -5.73
N PHE A 118 3.94 -19.40 -6.77
CA PHE A 118 5.32 -18.94 -6.58
C PHE A 118 5.36 -17.68 -5.73
N ASN A 119 4.43 -16.74 -5.94
CA ASN A 119 4.39 -15.48 -5.19
C ASN A 119 4.01 -15.70 -3.73
N ASN A 120 3.01 -16.53 -3.45
CA ASN A 120 2.66 -16.93 -2.08
C ASN A 120 3.86 -17.57 -1.39
N GLU A 121 4.46 -18.58 -2.01
CA GLU A 121 5.62 -19.27 -1.47
C GLU A 121 6.80 -18.31 -1.27
N TYR A 122 7.03 -17.35 -2.16
CA TYR A 122 8.09 -16.36 -1.99
C TYR A 122 7.90 -15.55 -0.70
N PHE A 123 6.69 -15.03 -0.45
CA PHE A 123 6.38 -14.27 0.77
C PHE A 123 6.29 -15.12 2.03
N ALA A 124 6.05 -16.42 1.90
CA ALA A 124 6.21 -17.39 2.98
C ALA A 124 7.69 -17.69 3.32
N GLY A 125 8.64 -17.17 2.55
CA GLY A 125 10.08 -17.49 2.68
C GLY A 125 10.51 -18.76 1.93
N GLY A 126 9.64 -19.27 1.07
CA GLY A 126 9.81 -20.41 0.17
C GLY A 126 10.32 -20.07 -1.22
N THR A 127 10.30 -21.04 -2.12
CA THR A 127 10.87 -21.00 -3.48
C THR A 127 12.40 -21.03 -3.56
N TYR A 128 12.89 -21.31 -4.77
CA TYR A 128 14.30 -21.33 -5.08
C TYR A 128 14.98 -19.95 -4.96
N TRP A 129 14.22 -18.84 -5.05
CA TRP A 129 14.73 -17.49 -4.74
C TRP A 129 15.14 -17.35 -3.28
N ASN A 130 14.49 -18.05 -2.35
CA ASN A 130 14.87 -18.03 -0.94
C ASN A 130 15.86 -19.12 -0.54
N TYR A 131 15.98 -20.19 -1.33
CA TYR A 131 16.63 -21.43 -0.88
C TYR A 131 18.00 -21.67 -1.49
N GLU A 132 18.16 -21.34 -2.77
CA GLU A 132 19.40 -21.62 -3.46
C GLU A 132 20.50 -20.65 -3.03
N VAL A 133 21.75 -21.03 -3.28
CA VAL A 133 22.92 -20.16 -3.16
C VAL A 133 23.68 -20.35 -4.46
N GLN A 134 24.26 -19.27 -4.97
CA GLN A 134 25.09 -19.34 -6.17
C GLN A 134 26.18 -20.40 -5.99
N THR A 135 26.45 -21.20 -7.01
CA THR A 135 27.53 -22.20 -6.95
C THR A 135 28.82 -21.64 -7.53
N ASN A 136 29.97 -22.26 -7.20
CA ASN A 136 31.24 -21.89 -7.82
C ASN A 136 31.27 -22.15 -9.34
N ASP A 137 30.42 -23.04 -9.84
CA ASP A 137 30.26 -23.35 -11.26
C ASP A 137 29.38 -22.32 -12.00
N GLY A 138 28.79 -21.35 -11.28
CA GLY A 138 27.99 -20.28 -11.86
C GLY A 138 26.50 -20.58 -11.99
N ASP A 139 25.99 -21.59 -11.29
CA ASP A 139 24.55 -21.86 -11.18
C ASP A 139 23.91 -21.01 -10.08
N ASN A 140 22.59 -20.86 -10.11
CA ASN A 140 21.77 -20.16 -9.10
C ASN A 140 22.18 -18.71 -8.81
N VAL A 141 22.65 -18.01 -9.85
CA VAL A 141 23.06 -16.61 -9.77
C VAL A 141 21.81 -15.75 -9.60
N LEU A 142 21.61 -15.20 -8.40
CA LEU A 142 20.41 -14.43 -8.06
C LEU A 142 20.12 -13.29 -9.06
N LYS A 143 21.16 -12.59 -9.52
CA LYS A 143 21.03 -11.51 -10.51
C LYS A 143 20.44 -11.98 -11.84
N TYR A 144 20.60 -13.26 -12.18
CA TYR A 144 20.00 -13.87 -13.37
C TYR A 144 18.61 -14.45 -13.04
N ASP A 145 18.49 -15.19 -11.93
CA ASP A 145 17.24 -15.84 -11.53
C ASP A 145 16.11 -14.87 -11.22
N ALA A 146 16.45 -13.70 -10.67
CA ALA A 146 15.55 -12.60 -10.31
C ALA A 146 15.74 -11.37 -11.21
N GLN A 147 16.36 -11.50 -12.39
CA GLN A 147 16.62 -10.38 -13.31
C GLN A 147 15.34 -9.58 -13.63
N ARG A 148 14.20 -10.26 -13.71
CA ARG A 148 12.90 -9.64 -13.99
C ARG A 148 12.53 -8.57 -12.96
N VAL A 149 12.90 -8.75 -11.69
CA VAL A 149 12.69 -7.73 -10.65
C VAL A 149 13.33 -6.42 -11.08
N ASN A 150 14.62 -6.42 -11.44
CA ASN A 150 15.28 -5.18 -11.90
C ASN A 150 14.66 -4.57 -13.17
N LEU A 151 14.09 -5.38 -14.07
CA LEU A 151 13.37 -4.87 -15.25
C LEU A 151 12.05 -4.19 -14.86
N VAL A 152 11.31 -4.78 -13.92
CA VAL A 152 10.08 -4.22 -13.38
C VAL A 152 10.36 -2.87 -12.71
N ARG A 153 11.47 -2.73 -11.97
CA ARG A 153 11.83 -1.43 -11.39
C ARG A 153 11.89 -0.34 -12.46
N LYS A 154 12.70 -0.57 -13.49
CA LYS A 154 13.07 0.43 -14.50
C LYS A 154 11.96 0.79 -15.50
N HIS A 155 10.91 -0.01 -15.58
CA HIS A 155 9.93 0.09 -16.65
C HIS A 155 8.49 0.09 -16.17
N GLU A 156 8.25 -0.23 -14.89
CA GLU A 156 6.88 -0.39 -14.37
C GLU A 156 6.77 0.22 -12.98
N ALA A 157 7.57 -0.22 -12.01
CA ALA A 157 7.37 0.14 -10.60
C ALA A 157 7.72 1.59 -10.25
N GLU A 158 8.50 2.27 -11.08
CA GLU A 158 8.84 3.70 -10.92
C GLU A 158 7.84 4.63 -11.65
N GLU A 159 6.97 4.10 -12.52
CA GLU A 159 6.10 4.90 -13.39
C GLU A 159 4.62 4.43 -13.39
N THR A 160 4.27 3.41 -12.61
CA THR A 160 2.94 2.79 -12.65
C THR A 160 2.52 2.30 -11.26
N ILE A 161 1.22 2.35 -10.97
CA ILE A 161 0.65 1.88 -9.71
C ILE A 161 0.72 0.34 -9.66
N ILE A 162 1.30 -0.19 -8.59
CA ILE A 162 1.25 -1.60 -8.23
C ILE A 162 0.29 -1.73 -7.05
N PRO A 163 -0.89 -2.35 -7.23
CA PRO A 163 -1.79 -2.63 -6.11
C PRO A 163 -1.12 -3.52 -5.07
N LEU A 164 -1.45 -3.30 -3.79
CA LEU A 164 -1.06 -4.22 -2.73
C LEU A 164 -1.66 -5.61 -3.01
N PRO A 165 -0.88 -6.70 -2.97
CA PRO A 165 -1.36 -8.01 -3.38
C PRO A 165 -2.13 -8.70 -2.25
N THR A 166 -3.26 -8.13 -1.83
CA THR A 166 -4.11 -8.67 -0.75
C THR A 166 -4.77 -10.00 -1.14
N GLU A 167 -4.71 -10.39 -2.42
CA GLU A 167 -5.10 -11.72 -2.87
C GLU A 167 -4.12 -12.82 -2.44
N LEU A 168 -2.87 -12.48 -2.12
CA LEU A 168 -1.87 -13.45 -1.70
C LEU A 168 -2.08 -13.80 -0.23
N GLN A 169 -2.63 -14.99 0.02
CA GLN A 169 -2.84 -15.51 1.38
C GLN A 169 -1.58 -15.53 2.23
N SER A 170 -0.40 -15.69 1.62
CA SER A 170 0.86 -15.64 2.37
C SER A 170 1.22 -14.23 2.87
N PHE A 171 0.72 -13.18 2.21
CA PHE A 171 0.97 -11.79 2.57
C PHE A 171 -0.14 -11.20 3.44
N ASP A 172 -1.41 -11.47 3.12
CA ASP A 172 -2.59 -10.98 3.84
C ASP A 172 -3.59 -12.11 4.07
N PRO A 173 -3.30 -13.04 5.01
CA PRO A 173 -4.17 -14.21 5.26
C PRO A 173 -5.56 -13.82 5.78
N ASP A 174 -5.70 -12.67 6.42
CA ASP A 174 -6.93 -12.18 7.02
C ASP A 174 -7.69 -11.19 6.11
N GLY A 175 -7.04 -10.73 5.03
CA GLY A 175 -7.64 -9.98 3.92
C GLY A 175 -7.84 -8.49 4.16
N ASN A 176 -7.28 -7.92 5.23
CA ASN A 176 -7.62 -6.57 5.67
C ASN A 176 -6.43 -5.65 6.00
N CYS A 177 -5.21 -6.16 6.22
CA CYS A 177 -4.03 -5.36 6.63
C CYS A 177 -4.39 -4.19 7.56
N GLU A 178 -5.06 -4.51 8.67
CA GLU A 178 -5.84 -3.58 9.49
C GLU A 178 -4.99 -2.51 10.15
N LEU A 179 -3.70 -2.78 10.34
CA LEU A 179 -2.76 -1.84 10.95
C LEU A 179 -2.19 -0.82 9.97
N ASN A 180 -2.54 -0.87 8.68
CA ASN A 180 -1.97 0.02 7.66
C ASN A 180 -0.43 0.01 7.61
N ALA A 181 0.18 -1.12 7.96
CA ALA A 181 1.62 -1.31 7.94
C ALA A 181 1.95 -2.73 7.48
N ALA A 182 3.08 -2.90 6.81
CA ALA A 182 3.62 -4.19 6.42
C ALA A 182 5.13 -4.16 6.50
N PHE A 183 5.73 -5.30 6.79
CA PHE A 183 7.18 -5.42 6.80
C PHE A 183 7.63 -6.83 6.46
N CYS A 184 8.90 -6.92 6.10
CA CYS A 184 9.62 -8.15 5.86
C CYS A 184 10.66 -8.35 6.94
N CYS A 185 10.98 -9.62 7.25
CA CYS A 185 12.15 -9.97 8.05
C CYS A 185 12.92 -11.12 7.40
N TRP A 186 14.21 -10.93 7.21
CA TRP A 186 15.14 -11.88 6.62
C TRP A 186 16.13 -12.39 7.64
N VAL A 187 16.47 -13.68 7.50
CA VAL A 187 17.39 -14.38 8.40
C VAL A 187 18.60 -14.95 7.66
N LYS A 188 18.69 -14.76 6.33
CA LYS A 188 19.85 -15.19 5.55
C LYS A 188 20.24 -14.18 4.49
N ASP A 189 21.50 -14.23 4.13
CA ASP A 189 22.11 -13.56 2.99
C ASP A 189 22.71 -14.60 2.03
N ARG A 190 22.36 -14.50 0.75
CA ARG A 190 22.82 -15.39 -0.33
C ARG A 190 23.66 -14.69 -1.41
N GLN A 191 24.04 -13.43 -1.24
CA GLN A 191 24.75 -12.67 -2.27
C GLN A 191 26.06 -12.05 -1.74
N ALA A 192 27.18 -12.40 -2.38
CA ALA A 192 28.49 -11.85 -2.02
C ALA A 192 28.80 -10.57 -2.80
N GLY A 193 29.60 -9.69 -2.19
CA GLY A 193 30.22 -8.55 -2.88
C GLY A 193 29.30 -7.37 -3.17
N ASP A 194 28.18 -7.27 -2.44
CA ASP A 194 27.22 -6.17 -2.50
C ASP A 194 27.32 -5.20 -1.30
N ASN A 195 28.36 -5.37 -0.46
CA ASN A 195 28.60 -4.63 0.78
C ASN A 195 27.44 -4.72 1.79
N ASN A 196 26.66 -5.79 1.74
CA ASN A 196 25.59 -6.11 2.68
C ASN A 196 25.78 -7.53 3.21
N GLY A 197 25.24 -7.82 4.40
CA GLY A 197 25.31 -9.14 5.01
C GLY A 197 26.71 -9.73 5.17
N ASN A 198 26.76 -11.06 5.27
CA ASN A 198 27.95 -11.83 5.58
C ASN A 198 28.28 -12.92 4.54
N CYS A 199 27.53 -12.98 3.42
CA CYS A 199 27.85 -13.86 2.31
C CYS A 199 29.14 -13.43 1.61
N ALA A 200 30.03 -14.39 1.35
CA ALA A 200 31.28 -14.15 0.64
C ALA A 200 31.59 -15.26 -0.37
N THR A 201 32.51 -14.96 -1.30
CA THR A 201 33.08 -15.96 -2.21
C THR A 201 34.22 -16.74 -1.52
N PRO A 202 34.51 -17.99 -1.94
CA PRO A 202 33.67 -18.84 -2.80
C PRO A 202 32.33 -19.18 -2.14
N TYR A 203 31.24 -19.14 -2.91
CA TYR A 203 29.88 -19.20 -2.36
C TYR A 203 29.60 -20.53 -1.62
N ASP A 204 30.08 -21.64 -2.17
CA ASP A 204 29.85 -22.98 -1.63
C ASP A 204 30.45 -23.22 -0.23
N SER A 205 31.31 -22.32 0.26
CA SER A 205 31.85 -22.41 1.63
C SER A 205 31.58 -21.18 2.47
N ASN A 206 31.51 -20.00 1.85
CA ASN A 206 31.48 -18.72 2.54
C ASN A 206 30.13 -18.02 2.45
N CYS A 207 29.12 -18.62 1.81
CA CYS A 207 27.78 -18.07 1.70
C CYS A 207 26.68 -19.02 2.23
N ILE A 208 27.01 -20.28 2.50
CA ILE A 208 26.06 -21.23 3.10
C ILE A 208 25.71 -20.77 4.53
N ASN A 209 24.42 -20.52 4.77
CA ASN A 209 23.88 -20.08 6.07
C ASN A 209 24.61 -18.85 6.63
N LYS A 210 24.77 -17.83 5.79
CA LYS A 210 25.25 -16.53 6.25
C LYS A 210 24.11 -15.61 6.60
N ASP A 211 24.36 -14.79 7.60
CA ASP A 211 23.35 -13.90 8.15
C ASP A 211 23.33 -12.57 7.39
N PRO A 212 22.18 -11.92 7.27
CA PRO A 212 22.08 -10.55 6.74
C PRO A 212 22.73 -9.55 7.70
N ALA A 213 22.80 -8.28 7.29
CA ALA A 213 23.20 -7.23 8.22
C ALA A 213 22.13 -7.03 9.28
N ASP A 214 22.55 -7.04 10.53
CA ASP A 214 21.66 -6.94 11.67
C ASP A 214 21.04 -5.55 11.80
N ASN A 215 19.72 -5.49 12.01
CA ASN A 215 19.05 -4.24 12.32
C ASN A 215 17.91 -4.39 13.34
N ALA A 216 17.58 -5.61 13.77
CA ALA A 216 16.44 -5.89 14.64
C ALA A 216 16.76 -7.08 15.54
N ASN A 217 16.01 -7.24 16.61
CA ASN A 217 16.03 -8.46 17.42
C ASN A 217 14.64 -9.09 17.41
N LEU A 218 14.61 -10.41 17.35
CA LEU A 218 13.40 -11.21 17.41
C LEU A 218 13.02 -11.48 18.86
N CYS A 219 11.76 -11.23 19.21
CA CYS A 219 11.26 -11.45 20.56
C CYS A 219 10.51 -12.77 20.66
N TYR A 220 9.46 -12.91 19.87
CA TYR A 220 8.71 -14.14 19.76
C TYR A 220 7.94 -14.20 18.44
N VAL A 221 7.51 -15.41 18.10
CA VAL A 221 6.60 -15.68 16.99
C VAL A 221 5.38 -16.39 17.58
N ASP A 222 4.20 -15.79 17.45
CA ASP A 222 2.93 -16.50 17.69
C ASP A 222 2.50 -17.16 16.38
N HIS A 223 2.54 -18.49 16.31
CA HIS A 223 2.24 -19.21 15.07
C HIS A 223 0.76 -19.18 14.68
N THR A 224 -0.11 -18.62 15.54
CA THR A 224 -1.50 -18.34 15.15
C THR A 224 -1.59 -17.12 14.23
N LYS A 225 -0.60 -16.23 14.25
CA LYS A 225 -0.43 -15.10 13.33
C LYS A 225 0.27 -15.60 12.06
N GLY A 226 -0.32 -15.36 10.89
CA GLY A 226 0.26 -15.81 9.62
C GLY A 226 0.31 -17.34 9.42
N ALA A 227 -0.58 -18.11 10.06
CA ALA A 227 -0.56 -19.59 10.05
C ALA A 227 -0.56 -20.22 8.64
N VAL A 228 -1.23 -19.56 7.69
CA VAL A 228 -1.29 -20.00 6.28
C VAL A 228 0.09 -19.87 5.63
N SER A 229 0.77 -18.74 5.86
CA SER A 229 2.10 -18.42 5.33
C SER A 229 3.22 -19.22 6.00
N SER A 230 3.13 -19.43 7.31
CA SER A 230 4.15 -20.14 8.07
C SER A 230 4.02 -21.67 7.99
N HIS A 231 2.90 -22.17 7.47
CA HIS A 231 2.51 -23.58 7.45
C HIS A 231 2.46 -24.25 8.84
N VAL A 232 2.27 -23.46 9.89
CA VAL A 232 2.16 -23.92 11.28
C VAL A 232 0.82 -23.47 11.85
N ALA A 233 -0.02 -24.41 12.28
CA ALA A 233 -1.39 -24.12 12.70
C ALA A 233 -1.53 -23.44 14.08
N GLY A 234 -0.44 -23.34 14.86
CA GLY A 234 -0.47 -22.74 16.18
C GLY A 234 0.75 -23.08 17.04
N GLY A 235 0.74 -22.57 18.27
CA GLY A 235 1.89 -22.57 19.17
C GLY A 235 2.66 -21.26 19.08
N PHE A 236 3.87 -21.23 19.63
CA PHE A 236 4.73 -20.06 19.58
C PHE A 236 6.19 -20.46 19.73
N THR A 237 7.09 -19.59 19.30
CA THR A 237 8.53 -19.70 19.52
C THR A 237 9.02 -18.46 20.25
N ILE A 238 9.87 -18.64 21.26
CA ILE A 238 10.46 -17.55 22.07
C ILE A 238 11.94 -17.41 21.72
N PHE A 239 12.38 -16.18 21.53
CA PHE A 239 13.77 -15.82 21.20
C PHE A 239 14.38 -14.97 22.32
N ALA A 240 14.23 -15.48 23.54
CA ALA A 240 14.79 -14.89 24.74
C ALA A 240 15.14 -15.99 25.75
N ASP A 241 16.19 -15.73 26.53
CA ASP A 241 16.56 -16.50 27.71
C ASP A 241 16.20 -15.66 28.94
N LEU A 242 14.95 -15.80 29.39
CA LEU A 242 14.41 -15.06 30.53
C LEU A 242 15.18 -15.37 31.82
N GLN A 243 15.57 -16.63 32.02
CA GLN A 243 16.29 -17.06 33.22
C GLN A 243 17.63 -16.33 33.39
N ASN A 244 18.32 -16.06 32.27
CA ASN A 244 19.59 -15.33 32.29
C ASN A 244 19.46 -13.86 31.88
N ASN A 245 18.22 -13.35 31.74
CA ASN A 245 17.92 -11.97 31.31
C ASN A 245 18.65 -11.59 30.00
N LYS A 246 18.56 -12.45 28.98
CA LYS A 246 19.20 -12.24 27.66
C LYS A 246 18.17 -12.22 26.53
N ALA A 247 18.14 -11.12 25.79
CA ALA A 247 17.51 -11.00 24.48
C ALA A 247 18.56 -11.19 23.36
N ASN A 248 18.12 -11.19 22.10
CA ASN A 248 18.98 -11.34 20.91
C ASN A 248 19.80 -12.63 20.93
N ILE A 249 19.11 -13.77 20.88
CA ILE A 249 19.73 -15.10 20.86
C ILE A 249 19.58 -15.81 19.50
N GLU A 250 18.85 -15.20 18.57
CA GLU A 250 18.49 -15.69 17.24
C GLU A 250 19.61 -15.54 16.21
N GLY A 251 20.56 -14.64 16.45
CA GLY A 251 21.56 -14.23 15.45
C GLY A 251 21.12 -12.97 14.70
N SER A 252 21.85 -12.60 13.65
CA SER A 252 21.53 -11.37 12.94
C SER A 252 20.27 -11.52 12.09
N ILE A 253 19.35 -10.56 12.24
CA ILE A 253 18.14 -10.46 11.42
C ILE A 253 18.00 -9.06 10.84
N HIS A 254 17.35 -8.99 9.69
CA HIS A 254 17.08 -7.70 9.05
C HIS A 254 15.58 -7.56 8.81
N CYS A 255 14.96 -6.50 9.31
CA CYS A 255 13.56 -6.19 9.09
C CYS A 255 13.40 -4.83 8.42
N HIS A 256 12.55 -4.75 7.40
CA HIS A 256 12.28 -3.51 6.66
C HIS A 256 10.81 -3.50 6.21
N GLY A 257 10.13 -2.37 6.36
CA GLY A 257 8.74 -2.23 5.96
C GLY A 257 8.35 -0.85 5.46
N PHE A 258 7.05 -0.62 5.51
CA PHE A 258 6.38 0.62 5.11
C PHE A 258 5.03 0.70 5.82
N ALA A 259 4.50 1.90 5.95
CA ALA A 259 3.14 2.15 6.42
C ALA A 259 2.42 3.08 5.44
N TRP A 260 1.11 3.19 5.58
CA TRP A 260 0.32 4.05 4.72
C TRP A 260 -0.81 4.75 5.48
N ALA A 261 -1.27 5.87 4.92
CA ALA A 261 -2.41 6.59 5.45
C ALA A 261 -3.67 5.72 5.45
N ASP A 262 -4.51 5.89 6.47
CA ASP A 262 -5.78 5.22 6.63
C ASP A 262 -6.92 6.02 5.98
N GLU A 263 -7.21 5.68 4.73
CA GLU A 263 -8.34 6.28 4.00
C GLU A 263 -9.70 5.69 4.36
N SER A 264 -9.76 4.64 5.20
CA SER A 264 -11.02 4.02 5.61
C SER A 264 -11.70 4.78 6.75
N ASP A 265 -10.94 5.53 7.53
CA ASP A 265 -11.44 6.34 8.63
C ASP A 265 -11.71 7.77 8.15
N ALA A 266 -12.99 8.09 7.93
CA ALA A 266 -13.43 9.42 7.50
C ALA A 266 -13.20 10.54 8.54
N THR A 267 -12.76 10.20 9.76
CA THR A 267 -12.35 11.19 10.78
C THR A 267 -10.88 11.54 10.69
N LEU A 268 -10.09 10.70 10.03
CA LEU A 268 -8.71 10.98 9.65
C LEU A 268 -8.72 11.76 8.33
N ASN A 269 -7.61 12.44 8.04
CA ASN A 269 -7.43 13.24 6.84
C ASN A 269 -8.40 14.44 6.76
N GLU A 270 -8.19 15.43 7.64
CA GLU A 270 -9.01 16.65 7.79
C GLU A 270 -9.19 17.45 6.48
N ASN A 271 -8.27 17.26 5.52
CA ASN A 271 -8.31 17.91 4.21
C ASN A 271 -8.86 17.01 3.08
N ASN A 272 -9.20 15.76 3.40
CA ASN A 272 -9.69 14.73 2.48
C ASN A 272 -8.75 14.50 1.27
N ILE A 273 -7.45 14.70 1.46
CA ILE A 273 -6.43 14.58 0.40
C ILE A 273 -6.10 13.10 0.17
N ILE A 274 -6.08 12.65 -1.08
CA ILE A 274 -5.62 11.28 -1.38
C ILE A 274 -4.14 11.19 -1.04
N ASP A 275 -3.76 10.22 -0.21
CA ASP A 275 -2.39 10.13 0.27
C ASP A 275 -1.59 9.12 -0.56
N GLU A 276 -0.45 9.57 -1.07
CA GLU A 276 0.44 8.81 -1.95
C GLU A 276 0.89 7.48 -1.32
N SER A 277 1.10 7.45 0.01
CA SER A 277 1.49 6.22 0.70
C SER A 277 0.41 5.14 0.58
N ASN A 278 -0.88 5.51 0.51
CA ASN A 278 -1.98 4.55 0.34
C ASN A 278 -2.09 4.05 -1.10
N ILE A 279 -1.89 4.93 -2.09
CA ILE A 279 -1.95 4.59 -3.51
C ILE A 279 -0.80 3.66 -3.89
N TYR A 280 0.43 3.99 -3.48
CA TYR A 280 1.64 3.30 -3.92
C TYR A 280 2.18 2.26 -2.92
N LYS A 281 1.40 1.86 -1.91
CA LYS A 281 1.81 0.84 -0.92
C LYS A 281 2.24 -0.50 -1.54
N GLY A 282 1.68 -0.92 -2.67
CA GLY A 282 2.15 -2.12 -3.36
C GLY A 282 3.48 -1.92 -4.11
N ASN A 283 3.78 -0.71 -4.58
CA ASN A 283 5.10 -0.34 -5.09
C ASN A 283 6.14 -0.45 -3.97
N ASN A 284 5.81 0.01 -2.77
CA ASN A 284 6.67 -0.15 -1.59
C ASN A 284 6.94 -1.62 -1.26
N LEU A 285 5.91 -2.47 -1.25
CA LEU A 285 6.10 -3.91 -1.04
C LEU A 285 7.05 -4.51 -2.06
N TYR A 286 6.84 -4.20 -3.34
CA TYR A 286 7.71 -4.66 -4.42
C TYR A 286 9.16 -4.19 -4.21
N PHE A 287 9.35 -2.90 -3.91
CA PHE A 287 10.67 -2.31 -3.75
C PHE A 287 11.41 -2.92 -2.58
N VAL A 288 10.80 -2.92 -1.39
CA VAL A 288 11.38 -3.45 -0.16
C VAL A 288 11.66 -4.94 -0.28
N SER A 289 10.65 -5.74 -0.64
CA SER A 289 10.81 -7.20 -0.61
C SER A 289 11.69 -7.73 -1.73
N MET A 290 11.43 -7.29 -2.96
CA MET A 290 11.97 -7.92 -4.16
C MET A 290 13.20 -7.18 -4.69
N PHE A 291 13.14 -5.85 -4.78
CA PHE A 291 14.21 -5.09 -5.44
C PHE A 291 15.39 -4.79 -4.52
N ASP A 292 15.16 -4.15 -3.37
CA ASP A 292 16.24 -3.78 -2.45
C ASP A 292 16.78 -5.03 -1.74
N HIS A 293 15.95 -5.73 -0.97
CA HIS A 293 16.46 -6.77 -0.09
C HIS A 293 16.74 -8.09 -0.80
N LEU A 294 15.88 -8.59 -1.69
CA LEU A 294 16.20 -9.78 -2.48
C LEU A 294 17.22 -9.47 -3.58
N TYR A 295 16.84 -8.72 -4.62
CA TYR A 295 17.66 -8.58 -5.82
C TYR A 295 18.94 -7.82 -5.55
N THR A 296 18.90 -6.71 -4.80
CA THR A 296 20.07 -5.85 -4.61
C THR A 296 21.01 -6.36 -3.53
N ARG A 297 20.48 -6.81 -2.39
CA ARG A 297 21.25 -7.22 -1.19
C ARG A 297 21.30 -8.73 -0.91
N GLY A 298 20.54 -9.55 -1.63
CA GLY A 298 20.55 -11.00 -1.43
C GLY A 298 19.94 -11.51 -0.13
N TYR A 299 19.14 -10.71 0.57
CA TYR A 299 18.49 -11.11 1.81
C TYR A 299 17.28 -11.99 1.51
N VAL A 300 17.21 -13.12 2.19
CA VAL A 300 16.28 -14.22 1.92
C VAL A 300 15.87 -14.96 3.19
N LYS A 301 14.87 -15.83 3.04
CA LYS A 301 14.27 -16.69 4.08
C LYS A 301 13.51 -15.93 5.15
N ASN A 302 12.40 -16.53 5.55
CA ASN A 302 11.60 -16.08 6.67
C ASN A 302 12.22 -16.43 8.03
N VAL A 303 11.79 -15.69 9.05
CA VAL A 303 11.91 -16.11 10.44
C VAL A 303 11.12 -17.42 10.63
N PRO A 304 11.69 -18.46 11.28
CA PRO A 304 10.99 -19.72 11.49
C PRO A 304 9.62 -19.54 12.15
N GLY A 305 8.57 -20.01 11.46
CA GLY A 305 7.20 -19.95 11.95
C GLY A 305 6.49 -18.59 11.76
N SER A 306 7.10 -17.65 11.05
CA SER A 306 6.52 -16.38 10.60
C SER A 306 6.63 -16.26 9.07
N PRO A 307 5.77 -15.51 8.37
CA PRO A 307 6.00 -15.13 6.98
C PRO A 307 7.34 -14.38 6.81
N MET A 308 7.88 -14.38 5.58
CA MET A 308 9.03 -13.54 5.24
C MET A 308 8.61 -12.08 5.10
N CYS A 309 7.47 -11.82 4.46
CA CYS A 309 6.82 -10.52 4.43
C CYS A 309 5.31 -10.67 4.54
N SER A 310 4.68 -9.81 5.32
CA SER A 310 3.24 -9.79 5.52
C SER A 310 2.81 -8.44 6.08
N CYS A 311 1.51 -8.21 6.18
CA CYS A 311 0.97 -7.13 7.00
C CYS A 311 1.40 -7.29 8.45
N ALA A 312 1.64 -6.16 9.13
CA ALA A 312 2.41 -6.12 10.37
C ALA A 312 1.82 -7.02 11.46
N GLU A 313 0.49 -7.10 11.56
CA GLU A 313 -0.24 -7.95 12.50
C GLU A 313 0.03 -9.45 12.36
N ASN A 314 0.53 -9.88 11.20
CA ASN A 314 0.83 -11.26 10.84
C ASN A 314 2.32 -11.61 10.92
N MET A 315 3.17 -10.62 11.19
CA MET A 315 4.61 -10.79 11.30
C MET A 315 5.04 -11.17 12.73
N ALA A 316 6.29 -11.58 12.86
CA ALA A 316 6.92 -11.81 14.15
C ALA A 316 7.03 -10.52 14.97
N VAL A 317 7.09 -10.66 16.30
CA VAL A 317 7.35 -9.52 17.18
C VAL A 317 8.84 -9.26 17.23
N VAL A 318 9.25 -8.06 16.84
CA VAL A 318 10.64 -7.63 16.70
C VAL A 318 10.86 -6.28 17.36
N THR A 319 12.11 -5.92 17.62
CA THR A 319 12.42 -4.64 18.26
C THR A 319 12.24 -3.44 17.33
N ARG A 320 12.56 -3.59 16.04
CA ARG A 320 12.45 -2.50 15.05
C ARG A 320 12.39 -3.05 13.63
N ALA A 321 12.00 -2.20 12.69
CA ALA A 321 12.17 -2.43 11.27
C ALA A 321 12.57 -1.10 10.61
N ASP A 322 13.51 -1.13 9.67
CA ASP A 322 13.78 0.03 8.80
C ASP A 322 12.55 0.31 7.92
N CYS A 323 12.48 1.49 7.31
CA CYS A 323 11.28 1.92 6.59
C CYS A 323 11.60 2.59 5.25
N THR A 324 10.77 2.30 4.24
CA THR A 324 10.73 3.01 2.96
C THR A 324 9.41 3.77 2.82
N GLU A 325 9.51 5.03 2.39
CA GLU A 325 8.40 5.87 1.95
C GLU A 325 8.54 6.20 0.47
N ILE A 326 7.42 6.56 -0.15
CA ILE A 326 7.37 6.97 -1.56
C ILE A 326 7.12 8.46 -1.62
N ASP A 327 7.89 9.13 -2.47
CA ASP A 327 7.57 10.45 -2.99
C ASP A 327 7.18 10.29 -4.46
N SER A 328 6.00 10.78 -4.84
CA SER A 328 5.53 10.69 -6.22
C SER A 328 5.56 12.03 -6.94
N THR A 329 5.89 11.99 -8.22
CA THR A 329 5.63 13.08 -9.16
C THR A 329 4.48 12.67 -10.05
N GLU A 330 3.36 13.38 -9.94
CA GLU A 330 2.13 13.04 -10.65
C GLU A 330 1.67 14.21 -11.51
N LYS A 331 0.92 13.86 -12.56
CA LYS A 331 0.26 14.82 -13.42
C LYS A 331 -1.20 14.46 -13.55
N PHE A 332 -2.05 15.40 -13.17
CA PHE A 332 -3.49 15.31 -13.29
C PHE A 332 -3.95 16.10 -14.50
N THR A 333 -4.75 15.47 -15.35
CA THR A 333 -5.44 16.14 -16.45
C THR A 333 -6.93 16.19 -16.13
N VAL A 334 -7.45 17.39 -15.92
CA VAL A 334 -8.87 17.63 -15.70
C VAL A 334 -9.49 17.94 -17.06
N ASN A 335 -10.49 17.15 -17.43
CA ASN A 335 -11.27 17.33 -18.65
C ASN A 335 -12.70 17.65 -18.28
N TYR A 336 -13.31 18.58 -19.00
CA TYR A 336 -14.71 18.93 -18.90
C TYR A 336 -15.35 18.84 -20.28
N ASP A 337 -16.38 18.01 -20.38
CA ASP A 337 -17.19 17.85 -21.58
C ASP A 337 -18.42 18.76 -21.47
N PHE A 338 -18.52 19.74 -22.38
CA PHE A 338 -19.62 20.71 -22.35
C PHE A 338 -20.97 20.06 -22.71
N ALA A 339 -20.97 19.08 -23.61
CA ALA A 339 -22.19 18.45 -24.08
C ALA A 339 -22.86 17.59 -23.01
N SER A 340 -22.06 16.88 -22.19
CA SER A 340 -22.55 16.11 -21.04
C SER A 340 -22.61 16.92 -19.74
N SER A 341 -21.89 18.04 -19.67
CA SER A 341 -21.66 18.81 -18.45
C SER A 341 -20.98 18.00 -17.34
N GLU A 342 -20.03 17.13 -17.72
CA GLU A 342 -19.32 16.24 -16.81
C GLU A 342 -17.82 16.56 -16.77
N ALA A 343 -17.25 16.58 -15.56
CA ALA A 343 -15.82 16.65 -15.35
C ALA A 343 -15.24 15.25 -15.07
N SER A 344 -14.11 14.94 -15.68
CA SER A 344 -13.34 13.72 -15.44
C SER A 344 -11.87 14.03 -15.22
N ILE A 345 -11.19 13.20 -14.44
CA ILE A 345 -9.77 13.36 -14.12
C ILE A 345 -9.04 12.10 -14.58
N SER A 346 -7.90 12.28 -15.26
CA SER A 346 -6.94 11.21 -15.53
C SER A 346 -5.63 11.51 -14.82
N VAL A 347 -5.02 10.49 -14.26
CA VAL A 347 -3.74 10.57 -13.54
C VAL A 347 -2.65 9.89 -14.36
N GLU A 348 -1.50 10.54 -14.44
CA GLU A 348 -0.26 9.99 -14.99
C GLU A 348 0.80 10.05 -13.88
N THR A 349 1.28 8.89 -13.43
CA THR A 349 2.45 8.79 -12.55
C THR A 349 3.69 9.05 -13.41
N VAL A 350 4.40 10.13 -13.14
CA VAL A 350 5.58 10.54 -13.92
C VAL A 350 6.83 9.86 -13.37
N ASP A 351 6.96 9.82 -12.04
CA ASP A 351 8.12 9.26 -11.36
C ASP A 351 7.74 8.88 -9.92
N LEU A 352 8.37 7.83 -9.40
CA LEU A 352 8.25 7.38 -8.01
C LEU A 352 9.64 7.18 -7.43
N ASP A 353 9.94 7.97 -6.40
CA ASP A 353 11.16 7.85 -5.63
C ASP A 353 10.92 6.99 -4.39
N PHE A 354 11.78 6.00 -4.17
CA PHE A 354 11.77 5.16 -2.98
C PHE A 354 12.81 5.65 -1.98
N ASN A 355 12.36 6.34 -0.94
CA ASN A 355 13.22 6.99 0.03
C ASN A 355 13.21 6.26 1.37
N ALA A 356 14.29 6.39 2.14
CA ALA A 356 14.24 6.00 3.54
C ALA A 356 13.23 6.90 4.26
N CYS A 357 12.41 6.31 5.14
CA CYS A 357 11.42 7.06 5.87
C CYS A 357 12.05 8.17 6.72
N THR A 358 11.33 9.26 6.87
CA THR A 358 11.61 10.32 7.84
C THR A 358 10.56 10.29 8.94
N GLY A 359 10.82 9.64 10.06
CA GLY A 359 9.89 9.54 11.19
C GLY A 359 9.67 10.84 11.97
N ALA A 360 8.75 10.81 12.93
CA ALA A 360 8.38 11.98 13.76
C ALA A 360 9.56 12.61 14.51
N ASN A 361 10.60 11.82 14.78
CA ASN A 361 11.85 12.19 15.46
C ASN A 361 13.07 12.20 14.51
N THR A 362 12.86 12.24 13.19
CA THR A 362 13.88 12.08 12.12
C THR A 362 14.55 10.70 12.02
N ASN A 363 14.09 9.71 12.78
CA ASN A 363 14.53 8.33 12.64
C ASN A 363 13.92 7.68 11.39
N ASN A 364 14.60 6.70 10.80
CA ASN A 364 14.17 6.05 9.56
C ASN A 364 13.51 4.69 9.79
N ASP A 365 13.10 4.40 11.02
CA ASP A 365 12.39 3.17 11.37
C ASP A 365 10.87 3.30 11.14
N LEU A 366 10.22 2.14 11.01
CA LEU A 366 8.80 2.01 10.72
C LEU A 366 7.89 2.53 11.84
N GLU A 367 8.28 2.37 13.10
CA GLU A 367 7.51 2.84 14.25
C GLU A 367 7.45 4.38 14.26
N SER A 368 8.61 5.02 14.12
CA SER A 368 8.76 6.48 14.07
C SER A 368 8.05 7.07 12.84
N TYR A 369 8.06 6.37 11.70
CA TYR A 369 7.30 6.76 10.52
C TYR A 369 5.78 6.68 10.74
N TYR A 370 5.30 5.60 11.34
CA TYR A 370 3.88 5.46 11.68
C TYR A 370 3.43 6.54 12.67
N GLU A 371 4.27 6.88 13.66
CA GLU A 371 4.02 7.99 14.58
C GLU A 371 3.85 9.32 13.81
N ARG A 372 4.65 9.56 12.76
CA ARG A 372 4.49 10.73 11.89
C ARG A 372 3.10 10.74 11.24
N LEU A 373 2.66 9.62 10.67
CA LEU A 373 1.33 9.51 10.08
C LEU A 373 0.22 9.81 11.09
N VAL A 374 0.36 9.36 12.34
CA VAL A 374 -0.59 9.70 13.42
C VAL A 374 -0.59 11.20 13.72
N ASN A 375 0.59 11.80 13.84
CA ASN A 375 0.74 13.23 14.11
C ASN A 375 0.20 14.11 12.97
N GLU A 376 0.27 13.62 11.73
CA GLU A 376 -0.31 14.25 10.55
C GLU A 376 -1.82 14.01 10.40
N GLY A 377 -2.43 13.23 11.30
CA GLY A 377 -3.86 12.87 11.23
C GLY A 377 -4.19 11.91 10.09
N LYS A 378 -3.21 11.17 9.59
CA LYS A 378 -3.32 10.20 8.49
C LYS A 378 -3.49 8.77 8.97
N ALA A 379 -3.17 8.48 10.23
CA ALA A 379 -3.35 7.16 10.83
C ALA A 379 -3.91 7.27 12.25
N SER A 380 -4.62 6.23 12.70
CA SER A 380 -5.21 6.22 14.04
C SER A 380 -4.16 5.91 15.11
N SER A 381 -4.20 6.66 16.22
CA SER A 381 -3.39 6.34 17.40
C SER A 381 -3.69 4.94 17.95
N ALA A 382 -4.93 4.45 17.81
CA ALA A 382 -5.28 3.10 18.26
C ALA A 382 -4.55 2.02 17.47
N LYS A 383 -4.45 2.17 16.14
CA LYS A 383 -3.66 1.26 15.29
C LYS A 383 -2.17 1.34 15.60
N PHE A 384 -1.67 2.54 15.93
CA PHE A 384 -0.28 2.70 16.35
C PHE A 384 0.04 1.98 17.67
N GLU A 385 -0.86 2.03 18.66
CA GLU A 385 -0.68 1.26 19.89
C GLU A 385 -0.66 -0.26 19.65
N GLU A 386 -1.42 -0.76 18.68
CA GLU A 386 -1.33 -2.17 18.27
C GLU A 386 -0.03 -2.49 17.53
N LEU A 387 0.44 -1.59 16.66
CA LEU A 387 1.72 -1.74 15.97
C LEU A 387 2.89 -1.81 16.96
N LYS A 388 2.88 -1.01 18.03
CA LYS A 388 3.92 -1.03 19.08
C LYS A 388 3.97 -2.32 19.90
N LYS A 389 2.94 -3.18 19.82
CA LYS A 389 3.02 -4.53 20.40
C LYS A 389 3.78 -5.51 19.50
N ILE A 390 3.99 -5.14 18.23
CA ILE A 390 4.72 -5.92 17.23
C ILE A 390 6.13 -5.37 17.05
N LEU A 391 6.27 -4.04 16.97
CA LEU A 391 7.53 -3.30 16.98
C LEU A 391 7.75 -2.75 18.40
N VAL A 392 8.50 -3.46 19.23
CA VAL A 392 8.53 -3.19 20.68
C VAL A 392 9.58 -2.16 21.11
N GLY A 393 10.32 -1.60 20.17
CA GLY A 393 11.44 -0.70 20.40
C GLY A 393 12.77 -1.44 20.61
N ASP A 394 13.88 -0.76 20.30
CA ASP A 394 15.26 -1.27 20.39
C ASP A 394 15.94 -1.00 21.73
N GLU A 395 15.24 -0.35 22.66
CA GLU A 395 15.70 -0.12 24.02
C GLU A 395 15.95 -1.46 24.74
N ALA A 396 17.05 -1.51 25.51
CA ALA A 396 17.42 -2.71 26.25
C ALA A 396 16.30 -3.14 27.21
N GLY A 397 15.85 -4.38 27.07
CA GLY A 397 14.82 -4.99 27.92
C GLY A 397 13.42 -5.04 27.31
N ARG A 398 13.10 -4.22 26.30
CA ARG A 398 11.76 -4.19 25.68
C ARG A 398 11.31 -5.53 25.14
N CYS A 399 12.25 -6.22 24.48
CA CYS A 399 12.01 -7.56 23.94
C CYS A 399 11.71 -8.59 25.04
N LEU A 400 12.38 -8.47 26.20
CA LEU A 400 12.12 -9.33 27.36
C LEU A 400 10.75 -9.05 27.97
N GLU A 401 10.42 -7.76 28.16
CA GLU A 401 9.10 -7.33 28.64
C GLU A 401 7.97 -7.85 27.75
N ALA A 402 8.15 -7.77 26.42
CA ALA A 402 7.19 -8.28 25.45
C ALA A 402 7.01 -9.81 25.55
N VAL A 403 8.11 -10.55 25.72
CA VAL A 403 8.07 -12.01 25.91
C VAL A 403 7.38 -12.38 27.23
N GLU A 404 7.71 -11.72 28.33
CA GLU A 404 7.10 -11.97 29.65
C GLU A 404 5.60 -11.68 29.64
N GLY A 405 5.19 -10.57 29.02
CA GLY A 405 3.79 -10.21 28.82
C GLY A 405 3.06 -11.29 28.02
N PHE A 406 3.62 -11.69 26.87
CA PHE A 406 3.05 -12.73 26.02
C PHE A 406 2.91 -14.08 26.74
N LEU A 407 3.95 -14.54 27.45
CA LEU A 407 3.89 -15.79 28.19
C LEU A 407 2.85 -15.74 29.32
N SER A 408 2.76 -14.61 30.01
CA SER A 408 1.75 -14.39 31.06
C SER A 408 0.32 -14.50 30.50
N GLU A 409 0.07 -13.96 29.30
CA GLU A 409 -1.23 -14.11 28.61
C GLU A 409 -1.53 -15.57 28.24
N LYS A 410 -0.51 -16.37 27.95
CA LYS A 410 -0.65 -17.83 27.75
C LYS A 410 -0.71 -18.62 29.07
N GLY A 411 -0.69 -17.96 30.22
CA GLY A 411 -0.73 -18.58 31.55
C GLY A 411 0.60 -19.20 31.99
N ILE A 412 1.72 -18.81 31.37
CA ILE A 412 3.07 -19.25 31.69
C ILE A 412 3.76 -18.12 32.46
N VAL A 413 4.02 -18.35 33.73
CA VAL A 413 4.70 -17.38 34.61
C VAL A 413 5.96 -18.00 35.19
N GLU A 414 7.00 -17.19 35.36
CA GLU A 414 8.22 -17.65 36.03
C GLU A 414 7.90 -17.98 37.49
N ASN A 415 8.33 -19.16 37.95
CA ASN A 415 8.09 -19.57 39.33
C ASN A 415 9.05 -18.83 40.25
N THR A 416 8.57 -17.79 40.93
CA THR A 416 9.37 -16.94 41.82
C THR A 416 9.73 -17.59 43.17
N THR A 417 9.71 -18.92 43.30
CA THR A 417 10.17 -19.58 44.53
C THR A 417 11.71 -19.63 44.57
N SER A 418 12.30 -18.60 45.18
CA SER A 418 13.66 -18.61 45.75
C SER A 418 13.68 -19.17 47.16
#